data_AF-A0AAV8XT83-F1
#
_entry.id   AF-A0AAV8XT83-F1
#
_cell.length_a   1.000
_cell.length_b   1.000
_cell.length_c   1.000
_cell.angle_alpha   90.00
_cell.angle_beta   90.00
_cell.angle_gamma   90.00
#
_symmetry.space_group_name_H-M   'P 1'
#
loop_
_entity.id
_entity.type
_entity.pdbx_description
1 polymer ?
#
loop_
_entity_poly.entity_id
_entity_poly.type
_entity_poly.pdbx_seq_one_letter_code
_entity_poly.pdbx_strand_id
1 'polypeptide(L)'
;MSSVTNQRYTRKQSARERPTICPICYEDVVTHFPRHLSRHHPKDPEVKRMLSLKPNSKERLEIVSAFRKRGYFILKTEKDISYPVRSSKDSDTDHVVCMFCLGLYNKKMLYRHVKVVKVNLMMLLTPARIV
;
A
#
# COMPACT_ATOMS: atom_id res chain seq x y z
N MET A 1 -25.90 -12.16 -40.36
CA MET A 1 -26.09 -11.78 -38.94
C MET A 1 -24.72 -11.86 -38.27
N SER A 2 -24.00 -10.74 -38.24
CA SER A 2 -22.61 -10.67 -37.80
C SER A 2 -22.56 -10.45 -36.28
N SER A 3 -22.07 -11.44 -35.54
CA SER A 3 -21.87 -11.35 -34.09
C SER A 3 -20.60 -10.55 -33.80
N VAL A 4 -20.77 -9.29 -33.41
CA VAL A 4 -19.67 -8.42 -32.96
C VAL A 4 -19.24 -8.87 -31.55
N THR A 5 -18.13 -9.58 -31.46
CA THR A 5 -17.47 -9.89 -30.18
C THR A 5 -16.77 -8.64 -29.66
N ASN A 6 -17.44 -7.91 -28.77
CA ASN A 6 -16.87 -6.76 -28.07
C ASN A 6 -15.87 -7.24 -27.01
N GLN A 7 -14.65 -7.50 -27.46
CA GLN A 7 -13.51 -7.84 -26.60
C GLN A 7 -13.10 -6.58 -25.86
N ARG A 8 -13.64 -6.38 -24.64
CA ARG A 8 -13.29 -5.27 -23.75
C ARG A 8 -11.78 -5.27 -23.51
N TYR A 9 -11.08 -4.30 -24.08
CA TYR A 9 -9.66 -4.04 -23.79
C TYR A 9 -9.52 -3.69 -22.30
N THR A 10 -9.10 -4.65 -21.47
CA THR A 10 -8.82 -4.39 -20.06
C THR A 10 -7.47 -3.69 -19.96
N ARG A 11 -7.51 -2.35 -19.84
CA ARG A 11 -6.31 -1.54 -19.60
C ARG A 11 -5.57 -2.11 -18.38
N LYS A 12 -4.31 -2.50 -18.56
CA LYS A 12 -3.45 -3.04 -17.49
C LYS A 12 -3.42 -2.03 -16.33
N GLN A 13 -4.15 -2.30 -15.25
CA GLN A 13 -4.30 -1.35 -14.14
C GLN A 13 -2.94 -1.04 -13.52
N SER A 14 -2.65 0.24 -13.35
CA SER A 14 -1.40 0.64 -12.70
C SER A 14 -1.41 0.19 -11.23
N ALA A 15 -0.24 -0.04 -10.64
CA ALA A 15 -0.17 -0.40 -9.21
C ALA A 15 -0.83 0.65 -8.29
N ARG A 16 -0.99 1.89 -8.77
CA ARG A 16 -1.67 3.01 -8.10
C ARG A 16 -3.20 2.93 -8.17
N GLU A 17 -3.74 2.12 -9.07
CA GLU A 17 -5.20 1.95 -9.27
C GLU A 17 -5.69 0.60 -8.75
N ARG A 18 -4.80 -0.24 -8.22
CA ARG A 18 -5.20 -1.51 -7.59
C ARG A 18 -6.16 -1.25 -6.43
N PRO A 19 -7.29 -1.98 -6.35
CA PRO A 19 -8.20 -1.93 -5.22
C PRO A 19 -7.50 -2.29 -3.91
N THR A 20 -7.96 -1.71 -2.81
CA THR A 20 -7.49 -2.02 -1.46
C THR A 20 -8.64 -1.91 -0.46
N ILE A 21 -8.45 -2.40 0.77
CA ILE A 21 -9.35 -2.08 1.89
C ILE A 21 -8.80 -0.85 2.62
N CYS A 22 -9.68 0.09 2.99
CA CYS A 22 -9.28 1.19 3.87
C CYS A 22 -9.02 0.66 5.29
N PRO A 23 -7.82 0.84 5.87
CA PRO A 23 -7.54 0.35 7.22
C PRO A 23 -8.17 1.20 8.33
N ILE A 24 -8.92 2.25 8.00
CA ILE A 24 -9.61 3.12 8.97
C ILE A 24 -11.10 2.74 9.07
N CYS A 25 -11.82 2.68 7.93
CA CYS A 25 -13.24 2.28 7.91
C CYS A 25 -13.50 0.83 7.48
N TYR A 26 -12.49 0.09 7.06
CA TYR A 26 -12.60 -1.29 6.57
C TYR A 26 -13.46 -1.47 5.31
N GLU A 27 -13.79 -0.39 4.61
CA GLU A 27 -14.50 -0.44 3.32
C GLU A 27 -13.55 -0.76 2.15
N ASP A 28 -14.07 -1.46 1.14
CA ASP A 28 -13.37 -1.69 -0.12
C ASP A 28 -13.24 -0.39 -0.93
N VAL A 29 -12.02 -0.04 -1.33
CA VAL A 29 -11.69 1.15 -2.12
C VAL A 29 -11.13 0.73 -3.46
N VAL A 30 -11.94 0.87 -4.52
CA VAL A 30 -11.60 0.41 -5.87
C VAL A 30 -10.59 1.32 -6.56
N THR A 31 -10.73 2.65 -6.44
CA THR A 31 -9.85 3.62 -7.09
C THR A 31 -9.57 4.85 -6.20
N HIS A 32 -8.57 5.63 -6.58
CA HIS A 32 -8.26 6.94 -5.96
C HIS A 32 -8.16 6.93 -4.42
N PHE A 33 -7.48 5.93 -3.86
CA PHE A 33 -7.31 5.79 -2.41
C PHE A 33 -6.90 7.07 -1.64
N PRO A 34 -5.98 7.94 -2.12
CA PRO A 34 -5.69 9.20 -1.44
C PRO A 34 -6.90 10.14 -1.30
N ARG A 35 -7.79 10.13 -2.30
CA ARG A 35 -9.03 10.92 -2.29
C ARG A 35 -10.00 10.34 -1.25
N HIS A 36 -10.11 9.01 -1.16
CA HIS A 36 -10.91 8.36 -0.14
C HIS A 36 -10.45 8.79 1.27
N LEU A 37 -9.15 8.67 1.56
CA LEU A 37 -8.57 9.13 2.84
C LEU A 37 -8.91 10.60 3.12
N SER A 38 -8.72 11.49 2.14
CA SER A 38 -8.99 12.93 2.33
C SER A 38 -10.45 13.28 2.63
N ARG A 39 -11.40 12.51 2.09
CA ARG A 39 -12.84 12.82 2.18
C ARG A 39 -13.48 12.19 3.40
N HIS A 40 -13.12 10.95 3.70
CA HIS A 40 -13.78 10.17 4.76
C HIS A 40 -13.02 10.23 6.09
N HIS A 41 -11.71 10.51 6.06
CA HIS A 41 -10.85 10.49 7.25
C HIS A 41 -10.02 11.75 7.47
N PRO A 42 -10.53 12.98 7.25
CA PRO A 42 -9.72 14.21 7.38
C PRO A 42 -9.24 14.48 8.82
N LYS A 43 -9.88 13.85 9.81
CA LYS A 43 -9.55 13.98 11.24
C LYS A 43 -8.52 12.96 11.73
N ASP A 44 -8.22 11.91 10.96
CA ASP A 44 -7.18 10.95 11.32
C ASP A 44 -5.81 11.66 11.35
N PRO A 45 -4.97 11.48 12.40
CA PRO A 45 -3.72 12.21 12.52
C PRO A 45 -2.74 11.98 11.36
N GLU A 46 -2.66 10.76 10.83
CA GLU A 46 -1.76 10.41 9.73
C GLU A 46 -2.31 10.92 8.39
N VAL A 47 -3.64 10.90 8.21
CA VAL A 47 -4.30 11.57 7.06
C VAL A 47 -4.16 13.08 7.14
N LYS A 48 -4.29 13.70 8.32
CA LYS A 48 -4.11 15.15 8.51
C LYS A 48 -2.68 15.57 8.12
N ARG A 49 -1.67 14.79 8.53
CA ARG A 49 -0.28 14.96 8.06
C ARG A 49 -0.17 14.78 6.54
N MET A 50 -0.82 13.78 5.96
CA MET A 50 -0.85 13.62 4.50
C MET A 50 -1.43 14.84 3.77
N LEU A 51 -2.46 15.48 4.34
CA LEU A 51 -3.14 16.64 3.77
C LEU A 51 -2.31 17.94 3.89
N SER A 52 -1.49 18.08 4.93
CA SER A 52 -0.59 19.24 5.07
C SER A 52 0.59 19.22 4.10
N LEU A 53 0.91 18.06 3.51
CA LEU A 53 2.00 17.91 2.55
C LEU A 53 1.58 18.29 1.13
N LYS A 54 2.52 18.91 0.39
CA LYS A 54 2.33 19.28 -1.01
C LYS A 54 1.86 18.06 -1.83
N PRO A 55 0.86 18.21 -2.72
CA PRO A 55 0.45 17.15 -3.62
C PRO A 55 1.64 16.52 -4.36
N ASN A 56 1.67 15.19 -4.46
CA ASN A 56 2.73 14.40 -5.10
C ASN A 56 4.14 14.51 -4.49
N SER A 57 4.31 15.16 -3.33
CA SER A 57 5.57 15.07 -2.59
C SER A 57 5.88 13.62 -2.20
N LYS A 58 7.18 13.30 -2.12
CA LYS A 58 7.65 11.96 -1.76
C LYS A 58 7.07 11.50 -0.42
N GLU A 59 7.10 12.38 0.58
CA GLU A 59 6.56 12.13 1.93
C GLU A 59 5.06 11.81 1.89
N ARG A 60 4.27 12.56 1.10
CA ARG A 60 2.84 12.30 0.95
C ARG A 60 2.58 10.94 0.30
N LEU A 61 3.37 10.57 -0.70
CA LEU A 61 3.28 9.27 -1.37
C LEU A 61 3.68 8.13 -0.43
N GLU A 62 4.64 8.35 0.47
CA GLU A 62 5.05 7.37 1.48
C GLU A 62 3.94 7.10 2.49
N ILE A 63 3.25 8.14 2.98
CA ILE A 63 2.09 7.98 3.88
C ILE A 63 0.98 7.20 3.18
N VAL A 64 0.62 7.57 1.95
CA VAL A 64 -0.39 6.83 1.16
C VAL A 64 0.02 5.37 0.95
N SER A 65 1.30 5.12 0.68
CA SER A 65 1.85 3.77 0.50
C SER A 65 1.75 2.96 1.78
N ALA A 66 2.02 3.56 2.95
CA ALA A 66 1.86 2.92 4.25
C ALA A 66 0.40 2.50 4.48
N PHE A 67 -0.56 3.39 4.26
CA PHE A 67 -1.98 3.04 4.33
C PHE A 67 -2.36 1.91 3.38
N ARG A 68 -1.85 1.92 2.13
CA ARG A 68 -2.12 0.84 1.17
C ARG A 68 -1.57 -0.51 1.62
N LYS A 69 -0.37 -0.55 2.19
CA LYS A 69 0.23 -1.80 2.70
C LYS A 69 -0.61 -2.39 3.81
N ARG A 70 -1.11 -1.55 4.74
CA ARG A 70 -2.06 -1.98 5.78
C ARG A 70 -3.34 -2.56 5.16
N GLY A 71 -3.91 -1.88 4.17
CA GLY A 71 -5.08 -2.39 3.43
C GLY A 71 -4.83 -3.71 2.70
N TYR A 72 -3.67 -3.86 2.05
CA TYR A 72 -3.29 -5.11 1.37
C TYR A 72 -3.03 -6.26 2.34
N PHE A 73 -2.51 -5.96 3.53
CA PHE A 73 -2.39 -6.95 4.59
C PHE A 73 -3.76 -7.47 5.06
N ILE A 74 -4.74 -6.58 5.23
CA ILE A 74 -6.12 -6.97 5.55
C ILE A 74 -6.69 -7.83 4.42
N LEU A 75 -6.55 -7.40 3.15
CA LEU A 75 -7.00 -8.19 2.00
C LEU A 75 -6.38 -9.60 1.94
N LYS A 76 -5.09 -9.72 2.24
CA LYS A 76 -4.40 -11.01 2.29
C LYS A 76 -4.95 -11.90 3.40
N THR A 77 -5.22 -11.32 4.56
CA THR A 77 -5.63 -12.07 5.76
C THR A 77 -7.09 -12.48 5.68
N GLU A 78 -7.97 -11.59 5.22
CA GLU A 78 -9.43 -11.80 5.23
C GLU A 78 -9.97 -12.40 3.93
N LYS A 79 -9.35 -12.09 2.78
CA LYS A 79 -9.85 -12.47 1.46
C LYS A 79 -8.86 -13.32 0.64
N ASP A 80 -7.70 -13.65 1.19
CA ASP A 80 -6.57 -14.31 0.51
C ASP A 80 -6.07 -13.57 -0.76
N ILE A 81 -6.42 -12.29 -0.93
CA ILE A 81 -6.02 -11.50 -2.09
C ILE A 81 -4.65 -10.88 -1.85
N SER A 82 -3.69 -11.17 -2.72
CA SER A 82 -2.30 -10.77 -2.57
C SER A 82 -1.89 -9.66 -3.54
N TYR A 83 -1.48 -8.50 -3.02
CA TYR A 83 -0.88 -7.43 -3.82
C TYR A 83 0.58 -7.19 -3.41
N PRO A 84 1.55 -7.88 -4.05
CA PRO A 84 2.94 -7.71 -3.71
C PRO A 84 3.48 -6.34 -4.14
N VAL A 85 4.41 -5.81 -3.35
CA VAL A 85 5.05 -4.50 -3.59
C VAL A 85 5.79 -4.49 -4.93
N ARG A 86 6.35 -5.63 -5.33
CA ARG A 86 6.88 -5.87 -6.68
C ARG A 86 6.40 -7.23 -7.15
N SER A 87 5.82 -7.28 -8.34
CA SER A 87 5.49 -8.54 -9.00
C SER A 87 6.76 -9.26 -9.45
N SER A 88 6.86 -10.55 -9.14
CA SER A 88 7.76 -11.47 -9.83
C SER A 88 7.24 -11.78 -11.24
N LYS A 89 8.14 -12.19 -12.15
CA LYS A 89 7.72 -12.81 -13.42
C LYS A 89 7.21 -14.23 -13.18
N ASP A 90 7.75 -14.89 -12.17
CA ASP A 90 7.38 -16.24 -11.77
C ASP A 90 6.13 -16.19 -10.90
N SER A 91 5.06 -16.84 -11.36
CA SER A 91 3.77 -16.90 -10.67
C SER A 91 3.83 -17.67 -9.35
N ASP A 92 4.80 -18.57 -9.22
CA ASP A 92 4.96 -19.47 -8.06
C ASP A 92 5.85 -18.89 -6.94
N THR A 93 6.08 -17.57 -6.96
CA THR A 93 6.92 -16.95 -5.93
C THR A 93 6.13 -16.77 -4.64
N ASP A 94 6.57 -17.43 -3.58
CA ASP A 94 6.08 -17.18 -2.22
C ASP A 94 6.27 -15.70 -1.82
N HIS A 95 5.17 -15.08 -1.41
CA HIS A 95 5.16 -13.72 -0.85
C HIS A 95 4.91 -13.77 0.65
N VAL A 96 5.77 -13.08 1.39
CA VAL A 96 5.74 -12.99 2.85
C VAL A 96 5.53 -11.55 3.26
N VAL A 97 4.77 -11.34 4.34
CA VAL A 97 4.47 -10.02 4.90
C VAL A 97 5.66 -9.51 5.72
N CYS A 98 6.04 -8.26 5.54
CA CYS A 98 6.99 -7.58 6.42
C CYS A 98 6.29 -7.16 7.72
N MET A 99 6.75 -7.66 8.87
CA MET A 99 6.19 -7.30 10.17
C MET A 99 6.29 -5.81 10.52
N PHE A 100 7.22 -5.06 9.92
CA PHE A 100 7.45 -3.64 10.25
C PHE A 100 6.64 -2.67 9.39
N CYS A 101 6.34 -3.02 8.14
CA CYS A 101 5.61 -2.12 7.23
C CYS A 101 4.38 -2.75 6.58
N LEU A 102 4.08 -4.01 6.89
CA LEU A 102 2.95 -4.82 6.41
C LEU A 102 2.88 -4.99 4.88
N GLY A 103 3.93 -4.61 4.16
CA GLY A 103 4.03 -4.87 2.72
C GLY A 103 4.30 -6.35 2.43
N LEU A 104 3.75 -6.86 1.33
CA LEU A 104 4.04 -8.20 0.81
C LEU A 104 5.27 -8.17 -0.10
N TYR A 105 6.26 -9.03 0.20
CA TYR A 105 7.53 -9.13 -0.51
C TYR A 105 7.89 -10.59 -0.77
N ASN A 106 8.61 -10.90 -1.84
CA ASN A 106 9.25 -12.21 -1.93
C ASN A 106 10.37 -12.34 -0.88
N LYS A 107 10.74 -13.58 -0.51
CA LYS A 107 11.71 -13.86 0.56
C LYS A 107 13.05 -13.11 0.40
N LYS A 108 13.63 -13.12 -0.81
CA LYS A 108 14.92 -12.45 -1.13
C LYS A 108 14.83 -10.91 -1.03
N MET A 109 13.70 -10.32 -1.40
CA MET A 109 13.46 -8.89 -1.25
C MET A 109 13.19 -8.52 0.20
N LEU A 110 12.43 -9.35 0.93
CA LEU A 110 12.11 -9.11 2.33
C LEU A 110 13.38 -9.00 3.18
N TYR A 111 14.33 -9.93 3.01
CA TYR A 111 15.60 -9.91 3.75
C TYR A 111 16.35 -8.58 3.57
N ARG A 112 16.45 -8.09 2.34
CA ARG A 112 17.11 -6.80 2.04
C ARG A 112 16.29 -5.62 2.59
N HIS A 113 14.98 -5.70 2.48
CA HIS A 113 14.06 -4.65 2.93
C HIS A 113 14.09 -4.46 4.45
N VAL A 114 14.05 -5.55 5.22
CA VAL A 114 14.02 -5.51 6.69
C VAL A 114 15.28 -4.86 7.25
N LYS A 115 16.46 -5.09 6.66
CA LYS A 115 17.71 -4.42 7.07
C LYS A 115 17.61 -2.90 7.04
N VAL A 116 16.92 -2.34 6.06
CA VAL A 116 16.75 -0.89 5.90
C VAL A 116 15.59 -0.37 6.76
N VAL A 117 14.44 -1.06 6.71
CA VAL A 117 13.24 -0.61 7.43
C VAL A 117 13.40 -0.68 8.95
N LYS A 118 14.07 -1.72 9.47
CA LYS A 118 14.35 -1.83 10.91
C LYS A 118 15.18 -0.64 11.41
N VAL A 119 16.16 -0.20 10.63
CA VAL A 119 17.02 0.95 10.97
C VAL A 119 16.22 2.26 10.97
N ASN A 120 15.34 2.46 9.98
CA ASN A 120 14.49 3.65 9.93
C ASN A 120 13.44 3.67 11.05
N LEU A 121 12.88 2.51 11.44
CA LEU A 121 11.95 2.43 12.57
C LEU A 121 12.66 2.72 13.90
N MET A 122 13.89 2.22 14.08
CA MET A 122 14.69 2.54 15.27
C MET A 122 15.04 4.03 15.35
N MET A 123 15.34 4.71 14.24
CA MET A 123 15.59 6.16 14.23
C MET A 123 14.35 7.03 14.51
N LEU A 124 13.14 6.54 14.26
CA LEU A 124 11.89 7.24 14.59
C LEU A 124 11.41 7.01 16.02
N LEU A 125 11.97 6.01 16.72
CA LEU A 125 11.60 5.63 18.08
C LEU A 125 12.68 5.96 19.13
N THR A 126 13.86 6.40 18.72
CA THR A 126 14.81 7.00 19.65
C THR A 126 14.26 8.36 20.08
N PRO A 127 13.96 8.59 21.38
CA PRO A 127 13.74 9.96 21.83
C PRO A 127 15.00 10.75 21.44
N ALA A 128 14.81 11.86 20.74
CA ALA A 128 15.86 12.83 20.55
C ALA A 128 16.49 13.05 21.93
N ARG A 129 17.79 12.73 22.06
CA ARG A 129 18.55 13.16 23.23
C ARG A 129 18.52 14.68 23.18
N ILE A 130 17.59 15.25 23.93
CA ILE A 130 17.63 16.64 24.36
C ILE A 130 18.94 16.72 25.15
N VAL A 131 19.95 17.30 24.52
CA VAL A 131 21.14 17.85 25.19
C VAL A 131 20.91 19.35 25.26
#